data_AF-A0A9W9ZR79-F1
#
_entry.id   AF-A0A9W9ZR79-F1
#
_cell.length_a   1.000
_cell.length_b   1.000
_cell.length_c   1.000
_cell.angle_alpha   90.00
_cell.angle_beta   90.00
_cell.angle_gamma   90.00
#
_symmetry.space_group_name_H-M   'P 1'
#
loop_
_entity.id
_entity.type
_entity.pdbx_description
1 polymer ?
#
loop_
_entity_poly.entity_id
_entity_poly.type
_entity_poly.pdbx_seq_one_letter_code
_entity_poly.pdbx_strand_id
1 'polypeptide(L)'
;MAKRKHTCHLISLRYMKIILSTIITLSLFGVIIYWKSSSGNVEHNFRRLSIWNSTPPPYKENLNRSSVCYNVLTQMRNARWIKRANITPIDELQQRNTEIQIRKKRGMPIRLHRDDSRCGGDPFFLASPNFGFPLPALCDVNGSAPCCNHVTQRCGALREYCNCARCTDFRKTIPAELFDWIPFHGGCTFTNFH
;
A
#
# COMPACT_ATOMS: atom_id res chain seq x y z
N MET A 1 -33.95 29.82 -62.63
CA MET A 1 -32.66 29.62 -61.92
C MET A 1 -32.86 29.76 -60.40
N ALA A 2 -33.20 28.69 -59.66
CA ALA A 2 -33.33 28.78 -58.19
C ALA A 2 -33.09 27.46 -57.40
N LYS A 3 -32.74 26.35 -58.06
CA LYS A 3 -32.63 25.03 -57.40
C LYS A 3 -31.22 24.63 -56.93
N ARG A 4 -30.16 25.38 -57.29
CA ARG A 4 -28.75 25.02 -56.97
C ARG A 4 -28.21 25.55 -55.64
N LYS A 5 -28.80 26.59 -55.03
CA LYS A 5 -28.26 27.20 -53.80
C LYS A 5 -28.63 26.43 -52.52
N HIS A 6 -29.79 25.75 -52.47
CA HIS A 6 -30.23 25.06 -51.26
C HIS A 6 -29.47 23.75 -50.97
N THR A 7 -29.01 23.04 -52.00
CA THR A 7 -28.31 21.75 -51.85
C THR A 7 -26.91 21.91 -51.24
N CYS A 8 -26.23 23.02 -51.49
CA CYS A 8 -24.88 23.28 -50.95
C CYS A 8 -24.91 23.55 -49.42
N HIS A 9 -25.92 24.26 -48.94
CA HIS A 9 -26.07 24.58 -47.50
C HIS A 9 -26.41 23.35 -46.65
N LEU A 10 -27.20 22.41 -47.18
CA LEU A 10 -27.57 21.16 -46.49
C LEU A 10 -26.38 20.18 -46.36
N ILE A 11 -25.49 20.15 -47.34
CA ILE A 11 -24.25 19.35 -47.30
C ILE A 11 -23.28 19.92 -46.24
N SER A 12 -23.14 21.25 -46.21
CA SER A 12 -22.31 21.95 -45.22
C SER A 12 -22.78 21.73 -43.77
N LEU A 13 -24.09 21.80 -43.51
CA LEU A 13 -24.64 21.55 -42.17
C LEU A 13 -24.48 20.09 -41.71
N ARG A 14 -24.60 19.12 -42.63
CA ARG A 14 -24.37 17.69 -42.29
C ARG A 14 -22.90 17.44 -41.96
N TYR A 15 -21.98 18.05 -42.72
CA TYR A 15 -20.55 17.94 -42.49
C TYR A 15 -20.14 18.55 -41.14
N MET A 16 -20.68 19.73 -40.80
CA MET A 16 -20.44 20.38 -39.51
C MET A 16 -20.95 19.55 -38.31
N LYS A 17 -22.09 18.86 -38.45
CA LYS A 17 -22.61 17.95 -37.41
C LYS A 17 -21.73 16.72 -37.20
N ILE A 18 -21.18 16.15 -38.27
CA ILE A 18 -20.25 15.01 -38.19
C ILE A 18 -18.97 15.43 -37.47
N ILE A 19 -18.40 16.59 -37.83
CA ILE A 19 -17.20 17.12 -37.17
C ILE A 19 -17.45 17.34 -35.67
N LEU A 20 -18.54 18.01 -35.31
CA LEU A 20 -18.87 18.26 -33.90
C LEU A 20 -19.03 16.95 -33.11
N SER A 21 -19.71 15.96 -33.70
CA SER A 21 -19.90 14.64 -33.09
C SER A 21 -18.57 13.92 -32.87
N THR A 22 -17.66 13.94 -33.85
CA THR A 22 -16.33 13.32 -33.74
C THR A 22 -15.45 14.00 -32.69
N ILE A 23 -15.53 15.33 -32.54
CA ILE A 23 -14.78 16.06 -31.52
C ILE A 23 -15.27 15.66 -30.11
N ILE A 24 -16.59 15.58 -29.92
CA ILE A 24 -17.19 15.19 -28.64
C ILE A 24 -16.82 13.75 -28.28
N THR A 25 -16.89 12.80 -29.22
CA THR A 25 -16.54 11.40 -28.95
C THR A 25 -15.05 11.25 -28.64
N LEU A 26 -14.16 11.90 -29.37
CA LEU A 26 -12.72 11.88 -29.10
C LEU A 26 -12.39 12.48 -27.72
N SER A 27 -13.08 13.57 -27.34
CA SER A 27 -12.91 14.21 -26.03
C SER A 27 -13.34 13.28 -24.90
N LEU A 28 -14.49 12.61 -25.04
CA LEU A 28 -14.97 11.63 -24.06
C LEU A 28 -14.04 10.41 -23.96
N PHE A 29 -13.55 9.90 -25.08
CA PHE A 29 -12.56 8.82 -25.08
C PHE A 29 -11.27 9.23 -24.37
N GLY A 30 -10.79 10.46 -24.57
CA GLY A 30 -9.63 11.01 -23.87
C GLY A 30 -9.83 11.06 -22.35
N VAL A 31 -11.00 11.48 -21.88
CA VAL A 31 -11.35 11.50 -20.44
C VAL A 31 -11.40 10.08 -19.87
N ILE A 32 -11.97 9.12 -20.59
CA ILE A 32 -12.03 7.71 -20.16
C ILE A 32 -10.63 7.10 -20.06
N ILE A 33 -9.77 7.35 -21.06
CA ILE A 33 -8.37 6.89 -21.05
C ILE A 33 -7.60 7.54 -19.90
N TYR A 34 -7.76 8.85 -19.70
CA TYR A 34 -7.13 9.58 -18.59
C TYR A 34 -7.56 9.02 -17.23
N TRP A 35 -8.86 8.78 -17.03
CA TRP A 35 -9.37 8.20 -15.79
C TRP A 35 -8.86 6.78 -15.55
N LYS A 36 -8.82 5.94 -16.60
CA LYS A 36 -8.29 4.57 -16.51
C LYS A 36 -6.78 4.54 -16.28
N SER A 37 -6.05 5.52 -16.83
CA SER A 37 -4.62 5.71 -16.57
C SER A 37 -4.35 6.26 -15.18
N SER A 38 -5.18 7.17 -14.67
CA SER A 38 -5.06 7.76 -13.33
C SER A 38 -5.45 6.79 -12.21
N SER A 39 -6.24 5.75 -12.52
CA SER A 39 -6.59 4.68 -11.58
C SER A 39 -5.70 3.44 -11.72
N GLY A 40 -4.88 3.37 -12.77
CA GLY A 40 -3.88 2.32 -12.97
C GLY A 40 -2.61 2.61 -12.19
N ASN A 41 -2.26 1.71 -11.27
CA ASN A 41 -1.01 1.68 -10.53
C ASN A 41 -0.76 2.88 -9.60
N VAL A 42 -1.59 3.03 -8.56
CA VAL A 42 -1.02 3.39 -7.26
C VAL A 42 -0.20 2.17 -6.82
N GLU A 43 1.02 2.09 -7.35
CA GLU A 43 2.05 1.20 -6.86
C GLU A 43 2.33 1.65 -5.44
N HIS A 44 1.59 1.07 -4.49
CA HIS A 44 1.89 1.21 -3.09
C HIS A 44 3.24 0.53 -2.86
N ASN A 45 4.30 1.27 -3.13
CA ASN A 45 5.61 1.03 -2.57
C ASN A 45 5.48 1.31 -1.07
N PHE A 46 4.78 0.44 -0.35
CA PHE A 46 4.98 0.29 1.08
C PHE A 46 6.41 -0.20 1.21
N ARG A 47 7.35 0.76 1.28
CA ARG A 47 8.68 0.55 1.81
C ARG A 47 8.46 0.19 3.28
N ARG A 48 8.09 -1.07 3.52
CA ARG A 48 7.90 -1.62 4.86
C ARG A 48 9.22 -1.40 5.55
N LEU A 49 9.18 -0.73 6.70
CA LEU A 49 10.35 -0.43 7.51
C LEU A 49 10.94 -1.76 7.99
N SER A 50 11.79 -2.37 7.16
CA SER A 50 12.77 -3.34 7.63
C SER A 50 13.65 -2.62 8.64
N ILE A 51 13.94 -3.27 9.76
CA ILE A 51 14.86 -2.78 10.78
C ILE A 51 16.13 -2.27 10.08
N TRP A 52 16.31 -0.95 10.05
CA TRP A 52 17.55 -0.34 9.58
C TRP A 52 18.58 -0.53 10.68
N ASN A 53 19.56 -1.41 10.46
CA ASN A 53 20.75 -1.55 11.32
C ASN A 53 21.77 -0.41 11.08
N SER A 54 21.40 0.64 10.35
CA SER A 54 22.27 1.78 10.11
C SER A 54 22.28 2.68 11.33
N THR A 55 23.43 2.78 11.98
CA THR A 55 23.73 3.80 12.98
C THR A 55 23.50 5.19 12.34
N PRO A 56 22.61 6.04 12.87
CA PRO A 56 22.46 7.39 12.38
C PRO A 56 23.76 8.19 12.63
N PRO A 57 24.09 9.16 11.77
CA PRO A 57 25.29 9.98 11.95
C PRO A 57 25.23 10.71 13.31
N PRO A 58 26.38 10.89 13.99
CA PRO A 58 26.43 11.55 15.29
C PRO A 58 26.01 13.02 15.15
N TYR A 59 24.87 13.37 15.74
CA TYR A 59 24.39 14.75 15.79
C TYR A 59 24.85 15.42 17.10
N LYS A 60 25.41 16.63 16.98
CA LYS A 60 25.86 17.45 18.10
C LYS A 60 24.67 17.92 18.93
N GLU A 61 24.68 17.53 20.19
CA GLU A 61 23.68 17.82 21.20
C GLU A 61 23.66 19.32 21.52
N ASN A 62 22.62 20.03 21.04
CA ASN A 62 22.27 21.34 21.59
C ASN A 62 21.19 21.12 22.65
N LEU A 63 21.61 21.04 23.92
CA LEU A 63 20.74 21.06 25.10
C LEU A 63 20.10 22.44 25.25
N ASN A 64 19.05 22.70 24.47
CA ASN A 64 18.09 23.74 24.80
C ASN A 64 16.70 23.11 24.71
N ARG A 65 16.25 22.58 25.87
CA ARG A 65 15.02 21.80 25.99
C ARG A 65 13.81 22.75 25.91
N SER A 66 13.44 23.11 24.68
CA SER A 66 12.16 23.78 24.38
C SER A 66 11.00 22.91 24.88
N SER A 67 10.03 23.51 25.57
CA SER A 67 8.77 22.86 25.95
C SER A 67 7.87 22.54 24.75
N VAL A 68 8.19 23.11 23.58
CA VAL A 68 7.41 22.96 22.36
C VAL A 68 8.12 21.99 21.41
N CYS A 69 7.35 20.99 21.01
CA CYS A 69 7.68 20.02 19.98
C CYS A 69 7.61 20.64 18.58
N TYR A 70 8.73 20.61 17.84
CA TYR A 70 8.78 21.05 16.45
C TYR A 70 8.88 19.85 15.50
N ASN A 71 8.33 19.98 14.28
CA ASN A 71 8.40 18.95 13.23
C ASN A 71 7.99 17.54 13.71
N VAL A 72 6.91 17.47 14.50
CA VAL A 72 6.43 16.25 15.15
C VAL A 72 6.34 15.07 14.19
N LEU A 73 5.78 15.27 12.99
CA LEU A 73 5.65 14.19 12.00
C LEU A 73 7.02 13.63 11.55
N THR A 74 8.02 14.49 11.38
CA THR A 74 9.38 14.05 11.03
C THR A 74 10.02 13.29 12.19
N GLN A 75 9.84 13.75 13.43
CA GLN A 75 10.35 13.06 14.62
C GLN A 75 9.65 11.70 14.81
N MET A 76 8.33 11.63 14.62
CA MET A 76 7.58 10.38 14.64
C MET A 76 8.00 9.42 13.53
N ARG A 77 8.42 9.91 12.36
CA ARG A 77 8.90 9.04 11.28
C ARG A 77 10.32 8.51 11.51
N ASN A 78 11.12 9.25 12.27
CA ASN A 78 12.51 8.91 12.61
C ASN A 78 12.58 8.19 13.96
N ALA A 79 12.06 6.96 13.97
CA ALA A 79 11.94 6.14 15.16
C ALA A 79 12.20 4.65 14.82
N ARG A 80 12.31 3.84 15.87
CA ARG A 80 12.43 2.38 15.77
C ARG A 80 11.38 1.69 16.63
N TRP A 81 10.97 0.51 16.18
CA TRP A 81 10.15 -0.40 16.96
C TRP A 81 11.04 -1.20 17.91
N ILE A 82 10.71 -1.20 19.20
CA ILE A 82 11.38 -2.02 20.22
C ILE A 82 10.36 -2.94 20.86
N LYS A 83 10.62 -4.25 20.90
CA LYS A 83 9.71 -5.19 21.55
C LYS A 83 9.62 -4.86 23.04
N ARG A 84 8.40 -4.79 23.59
CA ARG A 84 8.22 -4.52 25.03
C ARG A 84 8.89 -5.61 25.86
N ALA A 85 9.48 -5.22 26.99
CA ALA A 85 10.31 -6.13 27.81
C ALA A 85 9.50 -7.29 28.42
N ASN A 86 8.22 -7.06 28.74
CA ASN A 86 7.37 -8.00 29.47
C ASN A 86 6.44 -8.82 28.55
N ILE A 87 6.79 -8.98 27.26
CA ILE A 87 5.98 -9.76 26.32
C ILE A 87 6.28 -11.25 26.47
N THR A 88 5.25 -12.03 26.75
CA THR A 88 5.29 -13.48 26.85
C THR A 88 4.79 -14.14 25.55
N PRO A 89 5.04 -15.44 25.34
CA PRO A 89 4.43 -16.19 24.23
C PRO A 89 2.89 -16.18 24.25
N ILE A 90 2.28 -16.03 25.43
CA ILE A 90 0.82 -15.95 25.57
C ILE A 90 0.31 -14.64 24.97
N ASP A 91 1.02 -13.52 25.18
CA ASP A 91 0.67 -12.23 24.60
C ASP A 91 0.76 -12.25 23.05
N GLU A 92 1.78 -12.92 22.51
CA GLU A 92 1.90 -13.11 21.06
C GLU A 92 0.75 -13.93 20.48
N LEU A 93 0.35 -15.00 21.17
CA LEU A 93 -0.80 -15.81 20.78
C LEU A 93 -2.11 -15.03 20.89
N GLN A 94 -2.30 -14.26 21.97
CA GLN A 94 -3.46 -13.40 22.16
C GLN A 94 -3.54 -12.34 21.05
N GLN A 95 -2.42 -11.71 20.70
CA GLN A 95 -2.38 -10.74 19.61
C GLN A 95 -2.74 -11.38 18.27
N ARG A 96 -2.16 -12.55 17.94
CA ARG A 96 -2.50 -13.31 16.74
C ARG A 96 -4.00 -13.62 16.69
N ASN A 97 -4.58 -14.04 17.80
CA ASN A 97 -6.01 -14.35 17.91
C ASN A 97 -6.87 -13.09 17.73
N THR A 98 -6.48 -11.97 18.34
CA THR A 98 -7.14 -10.68 18.17
C THR A 98 -7.17 -10.24 16.71
N GLU A 99 -6.05 -10.34 15.98
CA GLU A 99 -6.02 -10.03 14.55
C GLU A 99 -6.99 -10.89 13.74
N ILE A 100 -7.07 -12.19 14.04
CA ILE A 100 -8.04 -13.10 13.40
C ILE A 100 -9.47 -12.64 13.68
N GLN A 101 -9.79 -12.25 14.92
CA GLN A 101 -11.13 -11.75 15.27
C GLN A 101 -11.45 -10.43 14.58
N ILE A 102 -10.49 -9.52 14.46
CA ILE A 102 -10.64 -8.27 13.70
C ILE A 102 -10.95 -8.57 12.23
N ARG A 103 -10.21 -9.52 11.62
CA ARG A 103 -10.47 -9.96 10.23
C ARG A 103 -11.88 -10.50 10.07
N LYS A 104 -12.31 -11.41 10.96
CA LYS A 104 -13.68 -11.95 10.97
C LYS A 104 -14.72 -10.83 11.04
N LYS A 105 -14.60 -9.92 12.01
CA LYS A 105 -15.56 -8.84 12.24
C LYS A 105 -15.62 -7.85 11.06
N ARG A 106 -14.51 -7.61 10.38
CA ARG A 106 -14.44 -6.73 9.21
C ARG A 106 -14.75 -7.44 7.89
N GLY A 107 -15.08 -8.73 7.89
CA GLY A 107 -15.36 -9.47 6.66
C GLY A 107 -14.12 -9.71 5.78
N MET A 108 -12.91 -9.65 6.35
CA MET A 108 -11.67 -9.98 5.67
C MET A 108 -11.42 -11.49 5.67
N PRO A 109 -10.72 -12.06 4.66
CA PRO A 109 -10.34 -13.46 4.65
C PRO A 109 -9.43 -13.78 5.83
N ILE A 110 -9.63 -14.95 6.43
CA ILE A 110 -8.78 -15.42 7.54
C ILE A 110 -7.43 -15.91 7.01
N ARG A 111 -7.46 -16.57 5.85
CA ARG A 111 -6.28 -16.96 5.11
C ARG A 111 -5.90 -15.79 4.19
N LEU A 112 -4.72 -15.23 4.43
CA LEU A 112 -4.19 -14.14 3.61
C LEU A 112 -3.23 -14.60 2.52
N HIS A 113 -3.00 -15.91 2.39
CA HIS A 113 -2.21 -16.49 1.29
C HIS A 113 -3.10 -17.25 0.31
N ARG A 114 -2.59 -17.41 -0.91
CA ARG A 114 -3.22 -18.20 -1.97
C ARG A 114 -2.58 -19.58 -2.07
N ASP A 115 -3.33 -20.54 -2.57
CA ASP A 115 -2.87 -21.92 -2.73
C ASP A 115 -1.96 -22.08 -3.97
N ASP A 116 -2.01 -21.16 -4.93
CA ASP A 116 -1.19 -21.13 -6.15
C ASP A 116 0.20 -20.49 -5.94
N SER A 117 0.58 -20.22 -4.68
CA SER A 117 1.84 -19.57 -4.31
C SER A 117 2.06 -18.18 -4.95
N ARG A 118 0.99 -17.50 -5.37
CA ARG A 118 1.04 -16.11 -5.83
C ARG A 118 0.83 -15.13 -4.69
N CYS A 119 1.47 -13.97 -4.80
CA CYS A 119 1.39 -12.89 -3.81
C CYS A 119 1.37 -11.51 -4.51
N GLY A 120 1.00 -10.47 -3.77
CA GLY A 120 0.91 -9.10 -4.24
C GLY A 120 -0.51 -8.69 -4.64
N GLY A 121 -0.61 -7.55 -5.32
CA GLY A 121 -1.87 -7.01 -5.84
C GLY A 121 -2.22 -7.60 -7.20
N ASP A 122 -2.77 -6.78 -8.10
CA ASP A 122 -3.23 -7.17 -9.44
C ASP A 122 -2.23 -8.08 -10.18
N PRO A 123 -2.67 -9.24 -10.74
CA PRO A 123 -4.02 -9.81 -10.73
C PRO A 123 -4.29 -10.76 -9.54
N PHE A 124 -3.40 -10.85 -8.56
CA PHE A 124 -3.38 -11.88 -7.51
C PHE A 124 -4.04 -11.44 -6.20
N PHE A 125 -5.11 -10.66 -6.27
CA PHE A 125 -5.89 -10.29 -5.09
C PHE A 125 -6.61 -11.51 -4.47
N LEU A 126 -6.92 -11.38 -3.18
CA LEU A 126 -7.82 -12.26 -2.45
C LEU A 126 -9.27 -11.78 -2.64
N ALA A 127 -10.17 -12.74 -2.82
CA ALA A 127 -11.61 -12.45 -2.81
C ALA A 127 -12.03 -12.06 -1.38
N SER A 128 -12.57 -10.86 -1.22
CA SER A 128 -13.00 -10.33 0.07
C SER A 128 -14.35 -9.58 -0.04
N PRO A 129 -15.44 -10.26 -0.46
CA PRO A 129 -16.71 -9.61 -0.77
C PRO A 129 -17.30 -8.87 0.43
N ASN A 130 -17.14 -9.39 1.64
CA ASN A 130 -17.70 -8.79 2.86
C ASN A 130 -16.91 -7.57 3.36
N PHE A 131 -15.64 -7.44 3.01
CA PHE A 131 -14.82 -6.26 3.35
C PHE A 131 -15.04 -5.11 2.36
N GLY A 132 -15.46 -5.42 1.13
CA GLY A 132 -15.74 -4.43 0.08
C GLY A 132 -14.52 -3.96 -0.74
N PHE A 133 -13.30 -4.40 -0.40
CA PHE A 133 -12.08 -4.04 -1.13
C PHE A 133 -11.22 -5.28 -1.43
N PRO A 134 -10.56 -5.33 -2.61
CA PRO A 134 -9.61 -6.39 -2.91
C PRO A 134 -8.37 -6.27 -2.02
N LEU A 135 -7.95 -7.40 -1.44
CA LEU A 135 -6.79 -7.45 -0.57
C LEU A 135 -5.62 -8.12 -1.31
N PRO A 136 -4.41 -7.56 -1.30
CA PRO A 136 -3.26 -8.21 -1.90
C PRO A 136 -2.98 -9.54 -1.19
N ALA A 137 -2.67 -10.58 -1.95
CA ALA A 137 -2.27 -11.86 -1.38
C ALA A 137 -0.89 -11.75 -0.71
N LEU A 138 -0.78 -12.34 0.48
CA LEU A 138 0.46 -12.47 1.25
C LEU A 138 1.01 -13.89 1.10
N CYS A 139 2.18 -14.14 1.66
CA CYS A 139 2.70 -15.50 1.81
C CYS A 139 2.46 -16.01 3.23
N ASP A 140 2.37 -17.33 3.38
CA ASP A 140 2.17 -17.93 4.70
C ASP A 140 3.41 -17.76 5.57
N VAL A 141 3.27 -17.02 6.67
CA VAL A 141 4.35 -16.75 7.62
C VAL A 141 4.86 -18.02 8.31
N ASN A 142 3.99 -19.02 8.49
CA ASN A 142 4.33 -20.30 9.13
C ASN A 142 4.61 -21.41 8.10
N GLY A 143 4.51 -21.09 6.80
CA GLY A 143 4.69 -22.05 5.72
C GLY A 143 6.14 -22.19 5.26
N SER A 144 6.37 -23.09 4.30
CA SER A 144 7.70 -23.32 3.71
C SER A 144 8.17 -22.21 2.78
N ALA A 145 7.28 -21.28 2.37
CA ALA A 145 7.56 -20.21 1.42
C ALA A 145 7.08 -18.84 1.95
N PRO A 146 7.72 -18.28 3.00
CA PRO A 146 7.19 -17.14 3.75
C PRO A 146 7.52 -15.76 3.16
N CYS A 147 8.23 -15.70 2.03
CA CYS A 147 8.64 -14.43 1.41
C CYS A 147 7.96 -14.21 0.08
N CYS A 148 7.47 -13.00 -0.16
CA CYS A 148 6.95 -12.59 -1.46
C CYS A 148 8.01 -11.82 -2.24
N ASN A 149 8.34 -12.30 -3.45
CA ASN A 149 9.00 -11.48 -4.45
C ASN A 149 7.92 -10.73 -5.23
N HIS A 150 7.86 -9.40 -5.07
CA HIS A 150 6.83 -8.57 -5.72
C HIS A 150 7.07 -8.36 -7.22
N VAL A 151 8.28 -8.63 -7.73
CA VAL A 151 8.58 -8.58 -9.17
C VAL A 151 8.00 -9.80 -9.87
N THR A 152 8.20 -10.99 -9.30
CA THR A 152 7.67 -12.25 -9.87
C THR A 152 6.27 -12.60 -9.35
N GLN A 153 5.79 -11.86 -8.36
CA GLN A 153 4.52 -12.09 -7.64
C GLN A 153 4.38 -13.54 -7.15
N ARG A 154 5.45 -14.05 -6.52
CA ARG A 154 5.52 -15.44 -6.03
C ARG A 154 6.06 -15.53 -4.62
N CYS A 155 5.51 -16.51 -3.90
CA CYS A 155 6.00 -16.93 -2.60
C CYS A 155 7.19 -17.88 -2.75
N GLY A 156 8.20 -17.72 -1.89
CA GLY A 156 9.35 -18.61 -1.80
C GLY A 156 10.14 -18.38 -0.51
N ALA A 157 11.21 -19.16 -0.33
CA ALA A 157 12.07 -19.11 0.87
C ALA A 157 13.52 -18.75 0.57
N LEU A 158 13.92 -18.85 -0.71
CA LEU A 158 15.30 -18.63 -1.13
C LEU A 158 15.63 -17.13 -1.19
N ARG A 159 16.92 -16.84 -1.38
CA ARG A 159 17.46 -15.49 -1.34
C ARG A 159 16.77 -14.56 -2.34
N GLU A 160 16.43 -15.06 -3.52
CA GLU A 160 15.71 -14.32 -4.56
C GLU A 160 14.27 -13.95 -4.18
N TYR A 161 13.68 -14.62 -3.17
CA TYR A 161 12.35 -14.32 -2.65
C TYR A 161 12.35 -13.47 -1.39
N CYS A 162 13.42 -13.55 -0.58
CA CYS A 162 13.49 -12.85 0.71
C CYS A 162 14.43 -11.63 0.72
N ASN A 163 15.50 -11.64 -0.09
CA ASN A 163 16.58 -10.65 -0.07
C ASN A 163 16.74 -9.94 -1.43
N CYS A 164 15.62 -9.50 -2.00
CA CYS A 164 15.60 -8.64 -3.19
C CYS A 164 15.08 -7.23 -2.86
N ALA A 165 15.30 -6.26 -3.76
CA ALA A 165 14.89 -4.88 -3.56
C ALA A 165 13.37 -4.71 -3.36
N ARG A 166 12.57 -5.59 -3.98
CA ARG A 166 11.11 -5.60 -3.88
C ARG A 166 10.62 -6.93 -3.30
N CYS A 167 11.23 -7.37 -2.21
CA CYS A 167 10.84 -8.57 -1.50
C CYS A 167 10.24 -8.23 -0.13
N THR A 168 9.37 -9.09 0.38
CA THR A 168 8.82 -8.98 1.73
C THR A 168 8.88 -10.34 2.40
N ASP A 169 9.71 -10.45 3.45
CA ASP A 169 9.73 -11.60 4.35
C ASP A 169 8.66 -11.39 5.44
N PHE A 170 7.58 -12.17 5.38
CA PHE A 170 6.48 -12.03 6.32
C PHE A 170 6.82 -12.51 7.73
N ARG A 171 7.92 -13.26 7.94
CA ARG A 171 8.37 -13.63 9.30
C ARG A 171 8.95 -12.45 10.07
N LYS A 172 9.34 -11.40 9.34
CA LYS A 172 9.93 -10.17 9.91
C LYS A 172 8.90 -9.08 10.15
N THR A 173 7.60 -9.37 9.98
CA THR A 173 6.55 -8.41 10.34
C THR A 173 6.42 -8.28 11.85
N ILE A 174 6.27 -7.06 12.30
CA ILE A 174 6.10 -6.70 13.70
C ILE A 174 4.62 -6.40 13.98
N PRO A 175 4.01 -7.03 15.00
CA PRO A 175 2.71 -6.60 15.51
C PRO A 175 2.94 -5.34 16.34
N ALA A 176 2.44 -4.19 15.88
CA ALA A 176 2.67 -2.89 16.53
C ALA A 176 2.19 -2.88 17.99
N GLU A 177 1.20 -3.68 18.32
CA GLU A 177 0.60 -3.83 19.64
C GLU A 177 1.55 -4.43 20.68
N LEU A 178 2.62 -5.12 20.26
CA LEU A 178 3.61 -5.73 21.14
C LEU A 178 4.93 -4.93 21.21
N PHE A 179 5.02 -3.82 20.48
CA PHE A 179 6.24 -3.03 20.32
C PHE A 179 5.99 -1.56 20.67
N ASP A 180 7.00 -0.94 21.26
CA ASP A 180 7.03 0.49 21.49
C ASP A 180 7.67 1.20 20.30
N TRP A 181 7.06 2.29 19.85
CA TRP A 181 7.64 3.17 18.84
C TRP A 181 8.48 4.24 19.54
N ILE A 182 9.81 4.16 19.38
CA ILE A 182 10.76 5.01 20.10
C ILE A 182 11.54 5.89 19.11
N PRO A 183 11.38 7.22 19.14
CA PRO A 183 12.18 8.16 18.36
C PRO A 183 13.67 8.04 18.65
N PHE A 184 14.50 8.21 17.62
CA PHE A 184 15.96 8.08 17.74
C PHE A 184 16.62 9.20 18.57
N HIS A 185 15.96 10.34 18.77
CA HIS A 185 16.56 11.53 19.38
C HIS A 185 15.72 12.09 20.53
N GLY A 186 16.38 12.74 21.49
CA GLY A 186 15.80 13.39 22.69
C GLY A 186 14.92 14.62 22.41
N GLY A 187 14.08 14.54 21.39
CA GLY A 187 13.04 15.50 21.07
C GLY A 187 11.77 15.24 21.88
N CYS A 188 10.64 15.14 21.19
CA CYS A 188 9.34 14.94 21.81
C CYS A 188 9.20 13.59 22.51
N THR A 189 8.67 13.61 23.74
CA THR A 189 8.17 12.40 24.39
C THR A 189 6.83 12.04 23.78
N PHE A 190 6.74 10.87 23.16
CA PHE A 190 5.48 10.33 22.65
C PHE A 190 4.94 9.29 23.62
N THR A 191 3.66 9.41 23.95
CA THR A 191 2.96 8.39 24.71
C THR A 191 2.45 7.34 23.73
N ASN A 192 2.88 6.08 23.92
CA ASN A 192 2.27 4.95 23.24
C ASN A 192 0.99 4.58 24.00
N PHE A 193 -0.14 4.54 23.30
CA PHE A 193 -1.43 4.11 23.85
C PHE A 193 -1.64 2.64 23.48
N HIS A 194 -1.75 1.78 24.49
CA HIS A 194 -1.95 0.34 24.35
C HIS A 194 -3.32 -0.07 24.90
#